data_AF-A0A7K1LHT3-F1
#
_entry.id   AF-A0A7K1LHT3-F1
#
_cell.length_a   1.000
_cell.length_b   1.000
_cell.length_c   1.000
_cell.angle_alpha   90.00
_cell.angle_beta   90.00
_cell.angle_gamma   90.00
#
_symmetry.space_group_name_H-M   'P 1'
#
loop_
_entity.id
_entity.type
_entity.pdbx_description
1 polymer ?
#
loop_
_entity_poly.entity_id
_entity_poly.type
_entity_poly.pdbx_seq_one_letter_code
_entity_poly.pdbx_strand_id
1 'polypeptide(L)'
;MTGPPSGLQRNTPKTYRRTRPDMYNPFTHAEALGLRVVLKDPGHGDDGWYDHQNRTIWLRPGMTYRAQRSTLAHEIVHHQYGDEPTHDPVWHAKREARCNRIAAHRLLKDVDPNDTAGITDMAEWCRIYDVLPWVITTHLERQASVA
;
A
#
# COMPACT_ATOMS: atom_id res chain seq x y z
N MET A 1 30.02 48.63 -1.47
CA MET A 1 29.36 47.84 -0.41
C MET A 1 28.12 48.63 -0.03
N THR A 2 26.91 48.23 -0.41
CA THR A 2 26.11 47.22 0.28
C THR A 2 25.05 46.64 -0.66
N GLY A 3 25.01 45.31 -0.78
CA GLY A 3 23.92 44.60 -1.46
C GLY A 3 22.67 44.51 -0.57
N PRO A 4 21.48 44.23 -1.13
CA PRO A 4 20.28 44.03 -0.34
C PRO A 4 20.36 42.71 0.46
N PRO A 5 19.71 42.62 1.63
CA PRO A 5 19.83 41.47 2.51
C PRO A 5 19.09 40.25 1.96
N SER A 6 19.78 39.11 2.01
CA SER A 6 19.22 37.76 1.87
C SER A 6 18.16 37.52 2.96
N GLY A 7 16.91 37.37 2.53
CA GLY A 7 15.79 36.90 3.35
C GLY A 7 15.09 35.77 2.59
N LEU A 8 15.30 34.56 3.08
CA LEU A 8 14.73 33.26 2.70
C LEU A 8 13.46 33.31 1.82
N GLN A 9 13.58 32.80 0.60
CA GLN A 9 12.48 32.60 -0.33
C GLN A 9 11.52 31.51 0.19
N ARG A 10 10.24 31.89 0.28
CA ARG A 10 9.04 31.08 0.01
C ARG A 10 8.85 29.78 0.82
N ASN A 11 8.00 29.84 1.84
CA ASN A 11 7.17 28.70 2.25
C ASN A 11 6.16 28.39 1.13
N THR A 12 6.62 27.72 0.08
CA THR A 12 5.73 27.03 -0.85
C THR A 12 5.07 25.88 -0.09
N PRO A 13 3.72 25.75 -0.07
CA PRO A 13 3.09 24.54 0.41
C PRO A 13 3.67 23.37 -0.39
N LYS A 14 4.24 22.35 0.29
CA LYS A 14 4.69 21.10 -0.36
C LYS A 14 3.49 20.59 -1.16
N THR A 15 3.56 20.75 -2.48
CA THR A 15 2.52 20.33 -3.41
C THR A 15 2.19 18.88 -3.11
N TYR A 16 0.93 18.63 -2.73
CA TYR A 16 0.36 17.30 -2.52
C TYR A 16 0.53 16.51 -3.82
N ARG A 17 1.64 15.78 -3.92
CA ARG A 17 2.01 15.08 -5.14
C ARG A 17 1.14 13.83 -5.19
N ARG A 18 0.07 13.87 -6.01
CA ARG A 18 -0.58 12.67 -6.56
C ARG A 18 0.53 11.65 -6.86
N THR A 19 0.43 10.44 -6.30
CA THR A 19 1.31 9.28 -6.52
C THR A 19 2.45 9.53 -7.49
N ARG A 20 3.68 9.64 -6.98
CA ARG A 20 4.85 9.89 -7.85
C ARG A 20 4.89 8.80 -8.94
N PRO A 21 5.21 9.11 -10.21
CA PRO A 21 5.21 8.13 -11.30
C PRO A 21 6.11 6.90 -11.06
N ASP A 22 7.11 7.05 -10.19
CA ASP A 22 8.06 6.04 -9.75
C ASP A 22 7.55 5.15 -8.60
N MET A 23 6.45 5.51 -7.94
CA MET A 23 5.88 4.69 -6.87
C MET A 23 5.18 3.45 -7.43
N TYR A 24 5.33 2.33 -6.72
CA TYR A 24 4.62 1.09 -7.03
C TYR A 24 3.10 1.30 -7.18
N ASN A 25 2.61 0.95 -8.39
CA ASN A 25 1.19 0.93 -8.73
C ASN A 25 0.71 -0.54 -8.85
N PRO A 26 -0.14 -1.02 -7.92
CA PRO A 26 -0.61 -2.39 -7.94
C PRO A 26 -1.54 -2.69 -9.14
N PHE A 27 -2.21 -1.68 -9.72
CA PHE A 27 -3.05 -1.89 -10.91
C PHE A 27 -2.20 -2.25 -12.13
N THR A 28 -1.14 -1.49 -12.39
CA THR A 28 -0.18 -1.79 -13.47
C THR A 28 0.52 -3.13 -13.23
N HIS A 29 0.84 -3.47 -11.98
CA HIS A 29 1.43 -4.77 -11.66
C HIS A 29 0.44 -5.93 -11.88
N ALA A 30 -0.84 -5.77 -11.54
CA ALA A 30 -1.87 -6.76 -11.83
C ALA A 30 -2.01 -7.00 -13.34
N GLU A 31 -2.06 -5.93 -14.15
CA GLU A 31 -2.08 -6.02 -15.61
C GLU A 31 -0.84 -6.76 -16.14
N ALA A 32 0.35 -6.43 -15.65
CA ALA A 32 1.60 -7.09 -16.06
C ALA A 32 1.63 -8.59 -15.71
N LEU A 33 0.91 -9.01 -14.67
CA LEU A 33 0.74 -10.41 -14.27
C LEU A 33 -0.42 -11.12 -15.02
N GLY A 34 -1.14 -10.41 -15.89
CA GLY A 34 -2.33 -10.92 -16.57
C GLY A 34 -3.48 -11.23 -15.61
N LEU A 35 -3.57 -10.51 -14.49
CA LEU A 35 -4.67 -10.61 -13.52
C LEU A 35 -5.82 -9.71 -13.94
N ARG A 36 -7.03 -10.22 -13.78
CA ARG A 36 -8.25 -9.42 -13.93
C ARG A 36 -8.60 -8.80 -12.58
N VAL A 37 -8.81 -7.49 -12.53
CA VAL A 37 -9.30 -6.81 -11.32
C VAL A 37 -10.74 -6.40 -11.55
N VAL A 38 -11.66 -6.80 -10.68
CA VAL A 38 -13.09 -6.49 -10.79
C VAL A 38 -13.66 -5.99 -9.49
N LEU A 39 -14.68 -5.14 -9.57
CA LEU A 39 -15.49 -4.77 -8.42
C LEU A 39 -16.57 -5.83 -8.22
N LYS A 40 -16.46 -6.62 -7.15
CA LYS A 40 -17.38 -7.70 -6.81
C LYS A 40 -17.33 -7.93 -5.31
N ASP A 41 -18.45 -8.29 -4.70
CA ASP A 41 -18.50 -8.62 -3.27
C ASP A 41 -17.65 -9.87 -2.98
N PRO A 42 -16.58 -9.75 -2.16
CA PRO A 42 -15.71 -10.88 -1.82
C PRO A 42 -16.30 -11.82 -0.75
N GLY A 43 -17.40 -11.44 -0.08
CA GLY A 43 -17.95 -12.22 1.04
C GLY A 43 -17.84 -11.48 2.38
N HIS A 44 -18.23 -12.13 3.48
CA HIS A 44 -18.46 -11.45 4.76
C HIS A 44 -17.19 -10.82 5.37
N GLY A 45 -17.09 -9.49 5.26
CA GLY A 45 -16.08 -8.67 5.95
C GLY A 45 -14.80 -8.40 5.15
N ASP A 46 -14.59 -9.09 4.04
CA ASP A 46 -13.33 -8.98 3.29
C ASP A 46 -13.31 -7.75 2.39
N ASP A 47 -12.18 -7.05 2.27
CA ASP A 47 -12.06 -5.94 1.33
C ASP A 47 -11.68 -6.42 -0.09
N GLY A 48 -11.10 -7.60 -0.20
CA GLY A 48 -10.71 -8.21 -1.46
C GLY A 48 -10.59 -9.73 -1.38
N TRP A 49 -10.46 -10.35 -2.55
CA TRP A 49 -10.30 -11.79 -2.69
C TRP A 49 -9.55 -12.14 -3.96
N TYR A 50 -8.47 -12.92 -3.86
CA TYR A 50 -7.84 -13.56 -4.99
C TYR A 50 -8.49 -14.92 -5.32
N ASP A 51 -9.17 -14.98 -6.47
CA ASP A 51 -9.69 -16.22 -7.04
C ASP A 51 -8.62 -16.88 -7.93
N HIS A 52 -7.99 -17.93 -7.39
CA HIS A 52 -6.93 -18.68 -8.05
C HIS A 52 -7.38 -19.31 -9.38
N GLN A 53 -8.58 -19.90 -9.41
CA GLN A 53 -9.09 -20.63 -10.57
C GLN A 53 -9.28 -19.70 -11.77
N ASN A 54 -9.80 -18.49 -11.52
CA ASN A 54 -10.11 -17.53 -12.56
C ASN A 54 -9.04 -16.45 -12.76
N ARG A 55 -7.92 -16.52 -12.01
CA ARG A 55 -6.85 -15.49 -11.97
C ARG A 55 -7.42 -14.08 -11.85
N THR A 56 -8.39 -13.92 -10.97
CA THR A 56 -9.17 -12.69 -10.83
C THR A 56 -9.09 -12.21 -9.40
N ILE A 57 -8.80 -10.92 -9.20
CA ILE A 57 -8.89 -10.26 -7.92
C ILE A 57 -10.22 -9.52 -7.85
N TRP A 58 -11.00 -9.80 -6.82
CA TRP A 58 -12.22 -9.08 -6.49
C TRP A 58 -11.86 -8.01 -5.46
N LEU A 59 -12.33 -6.79 -5.69
CA LEU A 59 -12.29 -5.71 -4.72
C LEU A 59 -13.72 -5.33 -4.36
N ARG A 60 -13.98 -5.08 -3.08
CA ARG A 60 -15.31 -4.70 -2.61
C ARG A 60 -15.79 -3.41 -3.31
N PRO A 61 -17.03 -3.37 -3.83
CA PRO A 61 -17.58 -2.15 -4.41
C PRO A 61 -17.65 -0.99 -3.40
N GLY A 62 -17.43 0.24 -3.86
CA GLY A 62 -17.53 1.45 -3.03
C GLY A 62 -16.27 1.80 -2.22
N MET A 63 -15.22 0.99 -2.28
CA MET A 63 -13.94 1.29 -1.65
C MET A 63 -13.33 2.59 -2.20
N THR A 64 -12.75 3.39 -1.31
CA THR A 64 -11.90 4.52 -1.71
C THR A 64 -10.69 4.03 -2.52
N TYR A 65 -10.09 4.90 -3.34
CA TYR A 65 -8.88 4.55 -4.09
C TYR A 65 -7.75 4.01 -3.20
N ARG A 66 -7.52 4.65 -2.05
CA ARG A 66 -6.55 4.23 -1.04
C ARG A 66 -6.79 2.80 -0.54
N ALA A 67 -8.06 2.45 -0.30
CA ALA A 67 -8.43 1.12 0.11
C ALA A 67 -8.18 0.11 -1.02
N GLN A 68 -8.66 0.39 -2.23
CA GLN A 68 -8.43 -0.47 -3.40
C GLN A 68 -6.94 -0.69 -3.67
N ARG A 69 -6.12 0.36 -3.61
CA ARG A 69 -4.67 0.29 -3.81
C ARG A 69 -4.01 -0.63 -2.77
N SER A 70 -4.37 -0.48 -1.51
CA SER A 70 -3.77 -1.28 -0.41
C SER A 70 -4.19 -2.74 -0.51
N THR A 71 -5.48 -3.00 -0.70
CA THR A 71 -6.04 -4.35 -0.84
C THR A 71 -5.53 -5.04 -2.10
N LEU A 72 -5.50 -4.37 -3.25
CA LEU A 72 -4.99 -4.98 -4.48
C LEU A 72 -3.51 -5.38 -4.35
N ALA A 73 -2.69 -4.55 -3.70
CA ALA A 73 -1.30 -4.90 -3.44
C ALA A 73 -1.16 -6.15 -2.56
N HIS A 74 -2.08 -6.33 -1.61
CA HIS A 74 -2.17 -7.53 -0.77
C HIS A 74 -2.56 -8.76 -1.60
N GLU A 75 -3.66 -8.69 -2.35
CA GLU A 75 -4.18 -9.80 -3.17
C GLU A 75 -3.18 -10.27 -4.26
N ILE A 76 -2.38 -9.35 -4.81
CA ILE A 76 -1.30 -9.72 -5.75
C ILE A 76 -0.28 -10.65 -5.08
N VAL A 77 -0.04 -10.50 -3.77
CA VAL A 77 0.88 -11.40 -3.06
C VAL A 77 0.27 -12.78 -2.93
N HIS A 78 -1.03 -12.91 -2.61
CA HIS A 78 -1.71 -14.20 -2.63
C HIS A 78 -1.55 -14.89 -3.99
N HIS A 79 -1.75 -14.16 -5.09
CA HIS A 79 -1.52 -14.67 -6.43
C HIS A 79 -0.11 -15.24 -6.62
N GLN A 80 0.92 -14.46 -6.30
CA GLN A 80 2.31 -14.84 -6.54
C GLN A 80 2.75 -16.05 -5.72
N TYR A 81 2.13 -16.30 -4.57
CA TYR A 81 2.43 -17.44 -3.72
C TYR A 81 1.49 -18.63 -3.94
N GLY A 82 0.53 -18.54 -4.88
CA GLY A 82 -0.42 -19.62 -5.16
C GLY A 82 -1.34 -19.92 -3.99
N ASP A 83 -1.69 -18.91 -3.22
CA ASP A 83 -2.47 -19.06 -2.00
C ASP A 83 -3.94 -19.43 -2.31
N GLU A 84 -4.41 -20.53 -1.71
CA GLU A 84 -5.79 -21.02 -1.80
C GLU A 84 -6.43 -21.12 -0.41
N PRO A 85 -7.77 -21.12 -0.27
CA PRO A 85 -8.42 -21.23 1.04
C PRO A 85 -7.88 -22.41 1.88
N THR A 86 -7.70 -22.20 3.18
CA THR A 86 -7.21 -23.23 4.10
C THR A 86 -8.00 -23.21 5.41
N HIS A 87 -8.19 -24.39 6.01
CA HIS A 87 -8.84 -24.54 7.32
C HIS A 87 -7.85 -24.48 8.49
N ASP A 88 -6.54 -24.46 8.24
CA ASP A 88 -5.52 -24.33 9.27
C ASP A 88 -5.35 -22.84 9.64
N PRO A 89 -5.77 -22.42 10.85
CA PRO A 89 -5.73 -21.01 11.25
C PRO A 89 -4.30 -20.48 11.40
N VAL A 90 -3.33 -21.34 11.76
CA VAL A 90 -1.92 -20.94 11.90
C VAL A 90 -1.32 -20.71 10.52
N TRP A 91 -1.60 -21.60 9.58
CA TRP A 91 -1.15 -21.44 8.20
C TRP A 91 -1.79 -20.22 7.53
N HIS A 92 -3.10 -20.02 7.73
CA HIS A 92 -3.81 -18.83 7.29
C HIS A 92 -3.12 -17.55 7.81
N ALA A 93 -2.94 -17.42 9.12
CA ALA A 93 -2.31 -16.24 9.72
C ALA A 93 -0.89 -15.97 9.19
N LYS A 94 -0.09 -17.01 8.95
CA LYS A 94 1.26 -16.87 8.37
C LYS A 94 1.23 -16.29 6.96
N ARG A 95 0.24 -16.69 6.15
CA ARG A 95 0.06 -16.20 4.78
C ARG A 95 -0.41 -14.75 4.76
N GLU A 96 -1.41 -14.42 5.56
CA GLU A 96 -1.88 -13.03 5.73
C GLU A 96 -0.74 -12.10 6.16
N ALA A 97 0.06 -12.51 7.16
CA ALA A 97 1.21 -11.74 7.62
C ALA A 97 2.29 -11.58 6.52
N ARG A 98 2.50 -12.59 5.68
CA ARG A 98 3.40 -12.48 4.52
C ARG A 98 2.84 -11.49 3.49
N CYS A 99 1.56 -11.58 3.15
CA CYS A 99 0.89 -10.68 2.22
C CYS A 99 0.99 -9.23 2.69
N ASN A 100 0.67 -8.96 3.95
CA ASN A 100 0.80 -7.63 4.56
C ASN A 100 2.23 -7.09 4.46
N ARG A 101 3.24 -7.89 4.84
CA ARG A 101 4.65 -7.44 4.81
C ARG A 101 5.13 -7.10 3.40
N ILE A 102 4.83 -7.95 2.41
CA ILE A 102 5.29 -7.74 1.05
C ILE A 102 4.52 -6.59 0.39
N ALA A 103 3.22 -6.49 0.60
CA ALA A 103 2.40 -5.38 0.12
C ALA A 103 2.88 -4.04 0.69
N ALA A 104 3.07 -3.97 2.01
CA ALA A 104 3.56 -2.76 2.67
C ALA A 104 4.95 -2.35 2.18
N HIS A 105 5.86 -3.31 2.04
CA HIS A 105 7.19 -3.05 1.49
C HIS A 105 7.12 -2.48 0.07
N ARG A 106 6.27 -3.02 -0.81
CA ARG A 106 6.14 -2.51 -2.19
C ARG A 106 5.52 -1.12 -2.23
N LEU A 107 4.46 -0.89 -1.47
CA LEU A 107 3.72 0.37 -1.46
C LEU A 107 4.54 1.54 -0.89
N LEU A 108 5.48 1.25 0.02
CA LEU A 108 6.28 2.23 0.73
C LEU A 108 7.80 2.11 0.46
N LYS A 109 8.22 1.37 -0.58
CA LYS A 109 9.63 1.12 -0.88
C LYS A 109 10.42 2.42 -1.07
N ASP A 110 9.81 3.36 -1.79
CA ASP A 110 10.45 4.61 -2.22
C ASP A 110 10.04 5.80 -1.33
N VAL A 111 9.60 5.50 -0.11
CA VAL A 111 9.38 6.51 0.92
C VAL A 111 10.74 7.02 1.38
N ASP A 112 11.00 8.31 1.15
CA ASP A 112 12.17 8.98 1.69
C ASP A 112 12.00 9.12 3.22
N PRO A 113 12.95 8.60 4.04
CA PRO A 113 12.92 8.78 5.48
C PRO A 113 12.79 10.25 5.92
N ASN A 114 13.31 11.19 5.12
CA ASN A 114 13.18 12.62 5.38
C ASN A 114 11.78 13.16 5.08
N ASP A 115 11.01 12.51 4.19
CA ASP A 115 9.60 12.87 3.95
C ASP A 115 8.72 12.44 5.12
N THR A 116 9.15 11.44 5.90
CA THR A 116 8.45 10.95 7.10
C THR A 116 8.95 11.56 8.41
N ALA A 117 10.09 12.25 8.38
CA ALA A 117 10.69 12.86 9.56
C ALA A 117 9.74 13.92 10.15
N GLY A 118 9.22 13.65 11.34
CA GLY A 118 8.30 14.53 12.06
C GLY A 118 6.81 14.29 11.82
N ILE A 119 6.43 13.37 10.93
CA ILE A 119 5.02 12.96 10.82
C ILE A 119 4.71 11.96 11.94
N THR A 120 4.07 12.45 13.00
CA THR A 120 3.67 11.62 14.15
C THR A 120 2.25 11.07 14.02
N ASP A 121 1.45 11.59 13.09
CA ASP A 121 0.06 11.21 12.90
C ASP A 121 -0.12 10.19 11.77
N MET A 122 -0.61 9.00 12.13
CA MET A 122 -0.96 7.91 11.21
C MET A 122 -1.90 8.37 10.09
N ALA A 123 -2.87 9.23 10.39
CA ALA A 123 -3.83 9.69 9.39
C ALA A 123 -3.15 10.51 8.28
N GLU A 124 -2.15 11.31 8.66
CA GLU A 124 -1.35 12.08 7.71
C GLU A 124 -0.50 11.17 6.81
N TRP A 125 0.15 10.13 7.36
CA TRP A 125 0.86 9.13 6.54
C TRP A 125 -0.07 8.46 5.52
N CYS A 126 -1.24 8.00 5.97
CA CYS A 126 -2.23 7.35 5.11
C CYS A 126 -2.70 8.26 3.97
N ARG A 127 -2.78 9.57 4.21
CA ARG A 127 -3.18 10.58 3.23
C ARG A 127 -2.06 10.92 2.24
N ILE A 128 -0.82 11.00 2.71
CA ILE A 128 0.34 11.35 1.88
C ILE A 128 0.71 10.21 0.93
N TYR A 129 0.69 8.97 1.44
CA TYR A 129 1.12 7.81 0.67
C TYR A 129 -0.02 7.04 0.00
N ASP A 130 -1.27 7.49 0.17
CA ASP A 130 -2.48 6.82 -0.33
C ASP A 130 -2.49 5.32 0.02
N VAL A 131 -2.32 5.02 1.31
CA VAL A 131 -2.35 3.65 1.87
C VAL A 131 -3.21 3.54 3.13
N LEU A 132 -3.77 2.36 3.40
CA LEU A 132 -4.50 2.09 4.63
C LEU A 132 -3.57 2.02 5.87
N PRO A 133 -4.10 2.23 7.08
CA PRO A 133 -3.30 2.22 8.31
C PRO A 133 -2.46 0.96 8.52
N TRP A 134 -3.00 -0.21 8.17
CA TRP A 134 -2.28 -1.49 8.33
C TRP A 134 -0.96 -1.52 7.54
N VAL A 135 -0.90 -0.85 6.38
CA VAL A 135 0.32 -0.77 5.55
C VAL A 135 1.43 -0.03 6.31
N ILE A 136 1.08 1.07 6.97
CA ILE A 136 2.04 1.85 7.76
C ILE A 136 2.47 1.07 9.00
N THR A 137 1.52 0.48 9.74
CA THR A 137 1.84 -0.33 10.93
C THR A 137 2.82 -1.45 10.60
N THR A 138 2.54 -2.24 9.56
CA THR A 138 3.42 -3.33 9.13
C THR A 138 4.79 -2.84 8.65
N HIS A 139 4.86 -1.66 8.03
CA HIS A 139 6.14 -1.06 7.63
C HIS A 139 7.01 -0.67 8.83
N LEU A 140 6.41 -0.04 9.85
CA LEU A 140 7.11 0.37 11.07
C LEU A 140 7.58 -0.85 11.88
N GLU A 141 6.74 -1.87 12.05
CA GLU A 141 7.12 -3.13 12.71
C GLU A 141 8.32 -3.80 12.04
N ARG A 142 8.36 -3.77 10.71
CA ARG A 142 9.50 -4.29 9.94
C ARG A 142 10.77 -3.48 10.17
N GLN A 143 10.70 -2.14 10.20
CA GLN A 143 11.88 -1.31 10.47
C GLN A 143 12.44 -1.56 11.88
N ALA A 144 11.57 -1.70 12.88
CA ALA A 144 11.99 -2.01 14.25
C ALA A 144 12.62 -3.40 14.42
N SER A 145 12.32 -4.35 13.53
CA SER A 145 12.89 -5.71 13.55
C SER A 145 14.28 -5.82 12.89
N VAL A 146 14.75 -4.76 12.23
CA VAL A 146 16.03 -4.72 11.50
C VAL A 146 17.05 -3.78 12.19
N ALA A 147 16.59 -2.96 13.14
CA ALA A 147 17.41 -2.08 13.98
C ALA A 147 17.97 -2.84 15.18
#